data_AF-G0HB15-F1
#
_entry.id   AF-G0HB15-F1
#
_cell.length_a   1.000
_cell.length_b   1.000
_cell.length_c   1.000
_cell.angle_alpha   90.00
_cell.angle_beta   90.00
_cell.angle_gamma   90.00
#
_symmetry.space_group_name_H-M   'P 1'
#
loop_
_entity.id
_entity.type
_entity.pdbx_description
1 polymer ?
#
loop_
_entity_poly.entity_id
_entity_poly.type
_entity_poly.pdbx_seq_one_letter_code
_entity_poly.pdbx_strand_id
1 'polypeptide(L)'
;MSVEEFVTVLAESGSTPDPLTCEERQFLLAHGGLMEEDLSEDAQRRAMSRAASGRALAAMEVDEESMTTAEVAAFLGRAESNIRRSRLQGDLYAVNAGVRGASLRFPSWQFVDGGVIPGLRSVIPAFPRWVRPRTIETFMTGENEALHGESPVAWLLGGGPVDDVVALAEALGIE
;
A
#
# COMPACT_ATOMS: atom_id res chain seq x y z
N MET A 1 18.05 8.65 9.10
CA MET A 1 16.61 8.80 9.32
C MET A 1 16.36 10.22 9.81
N SER A 2 15.75 11.07 8.98
CA SER A 2 15.45 12.45 9.33
C SER A 2 14.12 12.53 10.10
N VAL A 3 13.93 13.60 10.86
CA VAL A 3 12.67 13.89 11.57
C VAL A 3 11.50 14.01 10.57
N GLU A 4 11.76 14.46 9.34
CA GLU A 4 10.76 14.57 8.27
C GLU A 4 10.28 13.20 7.77
N GLU A 5 11.19 12.22 7.66
CA GLU A 5 10.83 10.84 7.30
C GLU A 5 9.96 10.21 8.40
N PHE A 6 10.30 10.44 9.67
CA PHE A 6 9.55 9.90 10.81
C PHE A 6 8.14 10.51 10.94
N VAL A 7 8.01 11.82 10.72
CA VAL A 7 6.70 12.52 10.73
C VAL A 7 5.81 12.07 9.57
N THR A 8 6.41 11.75 8.41
CA THR A 8 5.69 11.19 7.27
C THR A 8 5.11 9.82 7.59
N VAL A 9 5.88 8.94 8.26
CA VAL A 9 5.44 7.61 8.69
C VAL A 9 4.30 7.67 9.71
N LEU A 10 4.34 8.62 10.66
CA LEU A 10 3.30 8.80 11.68
C LEU A 10 1.97 9.31 11.12
N ALA A 11 2.03 10.24 10.16
CA ALA A 11 0.87 10.80 9.48
C ALA A 11 0.04 9.76 8.68
N GLU A 12 0.67 8.64 8.31
CA GLU A 12 0.07 7.58 7.51
C GLU A 12 -0.58 6.45 8.33
N SER A 13 -0.36 6.40 9.65
CA SER A 13 -0.89 5.35 10.55
C SER A 13 -2.35 5.55 11.00
N GLY A 14 -3.03 6.62 10.58
CA GLY A 14 -4.50 6.78 10.73
C GLY A 14 -5.05 6.87 12.16
N SER A 15 -4.22 6.82 13.20
CA SER A 15 -4.64 7.05 14.58
C SER A 15 -4.64 8.54 14.87
N THR A 16 -5.76 9.09 15.36
CA THR A 16 -5.72 10.40 16.01
C THR A 16 -4.88 10.24 17.28
N PRO A 17 -3.70 10.88 17.39
CA PRO A 17 -2.91 10.79 18.60
C PRO A 17 -3.67 11.49 19.74
N ASP A 18 -3.60 10.94 20.95
CA ASP A 18 -3.96 11.71 22.13
C ASP A 18 -3.05 12.95 22.22
N PRO A 19 -3.54 14.08 22.74
CA PRO A 19 -2.72 15.27 22.91
C PRO A 19 -1.52 14.93 23.80
N LEU A 20 -0.32 15.32 23.35
CA LEU A 20 0.94 15.07 24.05
C LEU A 20 0.84 15.57 25.49
N THR A 21 1.18 14.70 26.44
CA THR A 21 1.30 15.10 27.84
C THR A 21 2.48 16.05 28.04
N CYS A 22 2.48 16.80 29.14
CA CYS A 22 3.59 17.70 29.47
C CYS A 22 4.94 16.97 29.53
N GLU A 23 4.96 15.75 30.05
CA GLU A 23 6.16 14.93 30.16
C GLU A 23 6.68 14.45 28.80
N GLU A 24 5.79 13.97 27.92
CA GLU A 24 6.16 13.57 26.55
C GLU A 24 6.67 14.77 25.73
N ARG A 25 6.03 15.92 25.88
CA ARG A 25 6.43 17.16 25.24
C ARG A 25 7.84 17.57 25.68
N GLN A 26 8.11 17.57 26.98
CA GLN A 26 9.43 17.90 27.51
C GLN A 26 10.49 16.89 27.05
N PHE A 27 10.13 15.60 26.99
CA PHE A 27 11.03 14.56 26.50
C PHE A 27 11.43 14.78 25.03
N LEU A 28 10.45 15.07 24.16
CA LEU A 28 10.67 15.33 22.74
C LEU A 28 11.50 16.60 22.48
N LEU A 29 11.29 17.66 23.26
CA LEU A 29 12.10 18.88 23.17
C LEU A 29 13.55 18.66 23.61
N ALA A 30 13.76 17.89 24.69
CA ALA A 30 15.09 17.67 25.25
C ALA A 30 15.91 16.61 24.49
N HIS A 31 15.26 15.61 23.88
CA HIS A 31 15.94 14.44 23.30
C HIS A 31 15.56 14.16 21.84
N GLY A 32 14.45 14.71 21.33
CA GLY A 32 13.93 14.45 19.99
C GLY A 32 14.42 15.44 18.92
N GLY A 33 15.21 16.45 19.28
CA GLY A 33 15.69 17.47 18.34
C GLY A 33 14.60 18.41 17.81
N LEU A 34 13.42 18.41 18.43
CA LEU A 34 12.30 19.28 18.10
C LEU A 34 12.38 20.58 18.89
N MET A 35 11.93 21.67 18.28
CA MET A 35 11.78 22.97 18.92
C MET A 35 10.33 23.19 19.35
N GLU A 36 10.11 24.14 20.26
CA GLU A 36 8.78 24.54 20.74
C GLU A 36 7.82 24.90 19.58
N GLU A 37 8.38 25.49 18.51
CA GLU A 37 7.67 25.85 17.28
C GLU A 37 7.18 24.64 16.47
N ASP A 38 7.91 23.52 16.51
CA ASP A 38 7.54 22.27 15.83
C ASP A 38 6.37 21.58 16.52
N LEU A 39 6.19 21.84 17.82
CA LEU A 39 5.09 21.32 18.65
C LEU A 39 3.93 22.32 18.78
N SER A 40 3.98 23.45 18.07
CA SER A 40 2.90 24.43 18.08
C SER A 40 1.63 23.87 17.46
N GLU A 41 0.46 24.35 17.91
CA GLU A 41 -0.83 23.96 17.33
C GLU A 41 -0.90 24.24 15.83
N ASP A 42 -0.22 25.30 15.36
CA ASP A 42 -0.16 25.64 13.94
C ASP A 42 0.73 24.68 13.14
N ALA A 43 1.85 24.23 13.71
CA ALA A 43 2.67 23.17 13.10
C ALA A 43 1.90 21.84 13.02
N GLN A 44 1.22 21.46 14.10
CA GLN A 44 0.36 20.27 14.12
C GLN A 44 -0.77 20.35 13.09
N ARG A 45 -1.48 21.48 13.01
CA ARG A 45 -2.56 21.70 12.03
C ARG A 45 -2.05 21.61 10.59
N ARG A 46 -0.87 22.16 10.31
CA ARG A 46 -0.21 22.04 8.99
C ARG A 46 0.19 20.61 8.67
N ALA A 47 0.76 19.88 9.63
CA ALA A 47 1.13 18.47 9.47
C ALA A 47 -0.10 17.60 9.20
N MET A 48 -1.17 17.77 9.97
CA MET A 48 -2.46 17.08 9.76
C MET A 48 -3.07 17.39 8.39
N SER A 49 -3.05 18.65 7.97
CA SER A 49 -3.56 19.03 6.65
C SER A 49 -2.75 18.39 5.53
N ARG A 50 -1.42 18.40 5.62
CA ARG A 50 -0.56 17.69 4.65
C ARG A 50 -0.85 16.21 4.62
N ALA A 51 -0.98 15.57 5.78
CA ALA A 51 -1.32 14.15 5.88
C ALA A 51 -2.68 13.84 5.23
N ALA A 52 -3.70 14.68 5.48
CA ALA A 52 -5.02 14.52 4.87
C ALA A 52 -4.97 14.71 3.35
N SER A 53 -4.27 15.72 2.86
CA SER A 53 -4.05 15.93 1.42
C SER A 53 -3.29 14.78 0.77
N GLY A 54 -2.24 14.28 1.42
CA GLY A 54 -1.47 13.12 0.95
C GLY A 54 -2.35 11.86 0.84
N ARG A 55 -3.18 11.58 1.84
CA ARG A 55 -4.15 10.48 1.78
C ARG A 55 -5.18 10.64 0.68
N ALA A 56 -5.66 11.87 0.44
CA ALA A 56 -6.61 12.14 -0.63
C ALA A 56 -5.98 11.90 -2.02
N LEU A 57 -4.75 12.37 -2.24
CA LEU A 57 -4.01 12.13 -3.48
C LEU A 57 -3.77 10.63 -3.70
N ALA A 58 -3.31 9.91 -2.67
CA ALA A 58 -3.10 8.46 -2.78
C ALA A 58 -4.39 7.69 -3.07
N ALA A 59 -5.53 8.13 -2.53
CA ALA A 59 -6.83 7.52 -2.84
C ALA A 59 -7.26 7.79 -4.30
N MET A 60 -6.93 8.97 -4.84
CA MET A 60 -7.19 9.30 -6.25
C MET A 60 -6.30 8.47 -7.19
N GLU A 61 -4.99 8.37 -6.92
CA GLU A 61 -4.06 7.53 -7.69
C GLU A 61 -4.53 6.07 -7.73
N VAL A 62 -4.92 5.52 -6.57
CA VAL A 62 -5.49 4.18 -6.48
C VAL A 62 -6.72 4.04 -7.38
N ASP A 63 -7.60 5.05 -7.44
CA ASP A 63 -8.79 5.00 -8.29
C ASP A 63 -8.45 5.11 -9.79
N GLU A 64 -7.41 5.84 -10.17
CA GLU A 64 -6.95 5.98 -11.56
C GLU A 64 -6.20 4.74 -12.07
N GLU A 65 -5.40 4.10 -11.22
CA GLU A 65 -4.55 2.95 -11.57
C GLU A 65 -5.24 1.60 -11.29
N SER A 66 -6.53 1.61 -10.98
CA SER A 66 -7.31 0.41 -10.67
C SER A 66 -8.62 0.28 -11.46
N MET A 67 -9.12 -0.94 -11.50
CA MET A 67 -10.35 -1.32 -12.17
C MET A 67 -11.45 -1.58 -11.14
N THR A 68 -12.68 -1.24 -11.47
CA THR A 68 -13.90 -1.66 -10.78
C THR A 68 -14.14 -3.17 -10.94
N THR A 69 -15.04 -3.73 -10.13
CA THR A 69 -15.47 -5.14 -10.32
C THR A 69 -16.06 -5.38 -11.72
N ALA A 70 -16.79 -4.40 -12.26
CA ALA A 70 -17.42 -4.50 -13.58
C ALA A 70 -16.40 -4.44 -14.72
N GLU A 71 -15.39 -3.58 -14.61
CA GLU A 71 -14.30 -3.50 -15.59
C GLU A 71 -13.45 -4.77 -15.58
N VAL A 72 -13.11 -5.32 -14.41
CA VAL A 72 -12.39 -6.61 -14.32
C VAL A 72 -13.22 -7.75 -14.92
N ALA A 73 -14.53 -7.76 -14.64
CA ALA A 73 -15.45 -8.74 -15.21
C ALA A 73 -15.46 -8.68 -16.76
N ALA A 74 -15.54 -7.47 -17.31
CA ALA A 74 -15.48 -7.24 -18.75
C ALA A 74 -14.13 -7.66 -19.34
N PHE A 75 -13.02 -7.25 -18.72
CA PHE A 75 -11.66 -7.56 -19.16
C PHE A 75 -11.37 -9.06 -19.19
N LEU A 76 -11.77 -9.80 -18.15
CA LEU A 76 -11.56 -11.24 -18.06
C LEU A 76 -12.64 -12.08 -18.77
N GLY A 77 -13.69 -11.45 -19.30
CA GLY A 77 -14.85 -12.15 -19.88
C GLY A 77 -15.59 -13.04 -18.87
N ARG A 78 -15.68 -12.61 -17.60
CA ARG A 78 -16.27 -13.38 -16.49
C ARG A 78 -17.42 -12.61 -15.84
N ALA A 79 -18.35 -13.31 -15.20
CA ALA A 79 -19.38 -12.66 -14.40
C ALA A 79 -18.77 -11.97 -13.16
N GLU A 80 -19.30 -10.83 -12.73
CA GLU A 80 -18.81 -10.12 -11.54
C GLU A 80 -18.87 -10.96 -10.25
N SER A 81 -19.80 -11.92 -10.15
CA SER A 81 -19.88 -12.85 -9.02
C SER A 81 -18.63 -13.75 -8.93
N ASN A 82 -18.05 -14.12 -10.07
CA ASN A 82 -16.79 -14.84 -10.12
C ASN A 82 -15.62 -13.96 -9.69
N ILE A 83 -15.61 -12.68 -10.07
CA ILE A 83 -14.59 -11.71 -9.63
C ILE A 83 -14.60 -11.57 -8.10
N ARG A 84 -15.78 -11.39 -7.51
CA ARG A 84 -15.94 -11.32 -6.04
C ARG A 84 -15.49 -12.62 -5.35
N ARG A 85 -15.76 -13.78 -5.95
CA ARG A 85 -15.31 -15.09 -5.44
C ARG A 85 -13.79 -15.24 -5.53
N SER A 86 -13.18 -14.93 -6.67
CA SER A 86 -11.72 -14.99 -6.86
C SER A 86 -11.00 -14.09 -5.85
N ARG A 87 -11.52 -12.88 -5.61
CA ARG A 87 -11.02 -12.00 -4.53
C ARG A 87 -11.09 -12.67 -3.15
N LEU A 88 -12.21 -13.30 -2.81
CA LEU A 88 -12.38 -14.00 -1.53
C LEU A 88 -11.44 -15.20 -1.38
N GLN A 89 -11.07 -15.83 -2.50
CA GLN A 89 -10.12 -16.94 -2.54
C GLN A 89 -8.65 -16.48 -2.54
N GLY A 90 -8.40 -15.16 -2.64
CA GLY A 90 -7.04 -14.59 -2.72
C GLY A 90 -6.45 -14.61 -4.13
N ASP A 91 -7.22 -14.97 -5.15
CA ASP A 91 -6.76 -15.00 -6.55
C ASP A 91 -6.77 -13.62 -7.21
N LEU A 92 -7.40 -12.64 -6.57
CA LEU A 92 -7.40 -11.25 -6.99
C LEU A 92 -7.12 -10.36 -5.79
N TYR A 93 -6.23 -9.39 -6.00
CA TYR A 93 -5.96 -8.36 -5.02
C TYR A 93 -6.92 -7.18 -5.23
N ALA A 94 -7.58 -6.78 -4.15
CA ALA A 94 -8.44 -5.61 -4.17
C ALA A 94 -8.12 -4.69 -3.00
N VAL A 95 -8.08 -3.40 -3.28
CA VAL A 95 -7.95 -2.33 -2.31
C VAL A 95 -9.34 -1.84 -1.92
N ASN A 96 -9.42 -1.09 -0.82
CA ASN A 96 -10.67 -0.64 -0.19
C ASN A 96 -11.59 -1.79 0.29
N ALA A 97 -11.09 -3.03 0.32
CA ALA A 97 -11.84 -4.16 0.87
C ALA A 97 -12.10 -3.95 2.37
N GLY A 98 -13.39 -3.89 2.74
CA GLY A 98 -13.80 -3.69 4.14
C GLY A 98 -13.96 -2.23 4.56
N VAL A 99 -13.68 -1.26 3.69
CA VAL A 99 -13.95 0.16 3.94
C VAL A 99 -15.43 0.44 3.67
N ARG A 100 -16.16 0.88 4.70
CA ARG A 100 -17.61 1.13 4.59
C ARG A 100 -17.89 2.24 3.57
N GLY A 101 -18.69 1.93 2.56
CA GLY A 101 -19.11 2.90 1.53
C GLY A 101 -18.12 3.10 0.38
N ALA A 102 -16.95 2.45 0.42
CA ALA A 102 -16.00 2.47 -0.69
C ALA A 102 -16.28 1.32 -1.67
N SER A 103 -16.08 1.57 -2.96
CA SER A 103 -16.15 0.53 -3.99
C SER A 103 -14.86 -0.29 -4.00
N LEU A 104 -14.98 -1.59 -4.27
CA LEU A 104 -13.81 -2.44 -4.51
C LEU A 104 -13.07 -1.96 -5.76
N ARG A 105 -11.76 -1.85 -5.61
CA ARG A 105 -10.82 -1.44 -6.64
C ARG A 105 -9.76 -2.53 -6.81
N PHE A 106 -9.45 -2.88 -8.04
CA PHE A 106 -8.50 -3.93 -8.38
C PHE A 106 -7.34 -3.29 -9.14
N PRO A 107 -6.16 -3.14 -8.51
CA PRO A 107 -5.01 -2.51 -9.17
C PRO A 107 -4.70 -3.16 -10.53
N SER A 108 -4.46 -2.34 -11.55
CA SER A 108 -4.40 -2.77 -12.95
C SER A 108 -3.18 -3.66 -13.24
N TRP A 109 -2.07 -3.48 -12.52
CA TRP A 109 -0.83 -4.26 -12.68
C TRP A 109 -1.02 -5.79 -12.55
N GLN A 110 -2.10 -6.24 -11.90
CA GLN A 110 -2.36 -7.68 -11.74
C GLN A 110 -2.95 -8.34 -12.99
N PHE A 111 -3.30 -7.54 -14.02
CA PHE A 111 -3.97 -7.98 -15.23
C PHE A 111 -3.09 -7.75 -16.46
N VAL A 112 -2.76 -8.83 -17.18
CA VAL A 112 -1.92 -8.79 -18.38
C VAL A 112 -2.51 -9.73 -19.42
N ASP A 113 -2.59 -9.28 -20.69
CA ASP A 113 -3.06 -10.06 -21.84
C ASP A 113 -4.41 -10.79 -21.64
N GLY A 114 -5.37 -10.15 -20.96
CA GLY A 114 -6.69 -10.74 -20.68
C GLY A 114 -6.67 -11.79 -19.55
N GLY A 115 -5.53 -11.97 -18.90
CA GLY A 115 -5.32 -12.87 -17.77
C GLY A 115 -5.08 -12.13 -16.46
N VAL A 116 -4.88 -12.92 -15.41
CA VAL A 116 -4.44 -12.48 -14.08
C VAL A 116 -3.06 -13.07 -13.87
N ILE A 117 -2.13 -12.30 -13.33
CA ILE A 117 -0.81 -12.84 -12.98
C ILE A 117 -0.96 -14.00 -11.97
N PRO A 118 -0.17 -15.08 -12.11
CA PRO A 118 -0.28 -16.22 -11.20
C PRO A 118 0.30 -15.90 -9.81
N GLY A 119 -0.04 -16.72 -8.82
CA GLY A 119 0.65 -16.71 -7.52
C GLY A 119 0.20 -15.65 -6.51
N LEU A 120 -0.75 -14.76 -6.84
CA LEU A 120 -1.24 -13.70 -5.93
C LEU A 120 -1.70 -14.22 -4.56
N ARG A 121 -2.29 -15.43 -4.53
CA ARG A 121 -2.75 -16.07 -3.30
C ARG A 121 -1.62 -16.30 -2.29
N SER A 122 -0.39 -16.49 -2.77
CA SER A 122 0.81 -16.65 -1.94
C SER A 122 1.52 -15.32 -1.71
N VAL A 123 1.62 -14.49 -2.76
CA VAL A 123 2.39 -13.23 -2.74
C VAL A 123 1.72 -12.15 -1.87
N ILE A 124 0.41 -11.94 -2.01
CA ILE A 124 -0.28 -10.85 -1.29
C ILE A 124 -0.22 -11.02 0.24
N PRO A 125 -0.44 -12.22 0.81
CA PRO A 125 -0.32 -12.42 2.25
C PRO A 125 1.11 -12.28 2.80
N ALA A 126 2.13 -12.36 1.95
CA ALA A 126 3.54 -12.26 2.33
C ALA A 126 3.94 -10.82 2.71
N PHE A 127 3.23 -9.82 2.18
CA PHE A 127 3.48 -8.43 2.55
C PHE A 127 3.07 -8.16 4.00
N PRO A 128 3.87 -7.37 4.74
CA PRO A 128 3.45 -6.87 6.04
C PRO A 128 2.13 -6.10 5.97
N ARG A 129 1.29 -6.23 6.98
CA ARG A 129 -0.09 -5.69 6.97
C ARG A 129 -0.17 -4.17 6.90
N TRP A 130 0.92 -3.46 7.22
CA TRP A 130 1.03 -2.01 7.16
C TRP A 130 1.49 -1.48 5.79
N VAL A 131 1.90 -2.37 4.88
CA VAL A 131 2.31 -1.98 3.52
C VAL A 131 1.11 -1.41 2.78
N ARG A 132 1.31 -0.24 2.18
CA ARG A 132 0.26 0.48 1.44
C ARG A 132 0.14 -0.08 0.02
N PRO A 133 -1.05 0.01 -0.60
CA PRO A 133 -1.23 -0.50 -1.96
C PRO A 133 -0.23 0.00 -2.99
N ARG A 134 0.13 1.29 -2.93
CA ARG A 134 1.13 1.89 -3.84
C ARG A 134 2.52 1.27 -3.69
N THR A 135 2.90 0.87 -2.47
CA THR A 135 4.17 0.18 -2.22
C THR A 135 4.14 -1.22 -2.82
N ILE A 136 3.02 -1.94 -2.71
CA ILE A 136 2.85 -3.25 -3.36
C ILE A 136 2.94 -3.09 -4.87
N GLU A 137 2.28 -2.09 -5.45
CA GLU A 137 2.34 -1.82 -6.88
C GLU A 137 3.76 -1.49 -7.36
N THR A 138 4.46 -0.60 -6.66
CA THR A 138 5.86 -0.26 -6.97
C THR A 138 6.75 -1.49 -6.90
N PHE A 139 6.56 -2.34 -5.89
CA PHE A 139 7.29 -3.59 -5.77
C PHE A 139 6.97 -4.54 -6.93
N MET A 140 5.69 -4.72 -7.27
CA MET A 140 5.26 -5.69 -8.27
C MET A 140 5.67 -5.29 -9.70
N THR A 141 5.76 -3.99 -9.97
CA THR A 141 6.06 -3.44 -11.30
C THR A 141 7.53 -3.01 -11.48
N GLY A 142 8.26 -2.77 -10.39
CA GLY A 142 9.66 -2.37 -10.41
C GLY A 142 10.62 -3.54 -10.67
N GLU A 143 11.74 -3.26 -11.35
CA GLU A 143 12.82 -4.21 -11.59
C GLU A 143 13.48 -4.65 -10.26
N ASN A 144 13.86 -5.92 -10.17
CA ASN A 144 14.54 -6.46 -9.00
C ASN A 144 15.75 -7.30 -9.41
N GLU A 145 16.93 -6.97 -8.87
CA GLU A 145 18.18 -7.69 -9.16
C GLU A 145 18.13 -9.17 -8.76
N ALA A 146 17.41 -9.51 -7.68
CA ALA A 146 17.23 -10.90 -7.25
C ALA A 146 16.34 -11.71 -8.22
N LEU A 147 15.55 -11.03 -9.05
CA LEU A 147 14.76 -11.61 -10.14
C LEU A 147 15.43 -11.36 -11.50
N HIS A 148 16.77 -11.27 -11.51
CA HIS A 148 17.57 -11.06 -12.73
C HIS A 148 17.24 -9.77 -13.49
N GLY A 149 16.81 -8.73 -12.77
CA GLY A 149 16.41 -7.45 -13.35
C GLY A 149 14.98 -7.42 -13.89
N GLU A 150 14.22 -8.51 -13.74
CA GLU A 150 12.78 -8.52 -14.04
C GLU A 150 11.98 -7.95 -12.87
N SER A 151 10.78 -7.46 -13.17
CA SER A 151 9.80 -7.17 -12.13
C SER A 151 9.11 -8.46 -11.65
N PRO A 152 8.57 -8.49 -10.42
CA PRO A 152 7.78 -9.62 -9.95
C PRO A 152 6.62 -10.01 -10.89
N VAL A 153 5.97 -9.04 -11.53
CA VAL A 153 4.96 -9.30 -12.56
C VAL A 153 5.55 -10.06 -13.75
N ALA A 154 6.66 -9.58 -14.31
CA ALA A 154 7.31 -10.23 -15.45
C ALA A 154 7.81 -11.63 -15.10
N TRP A 155 8.44 -11.78 -13.93
CA TRP A 155 8.93 -13.05 -13.41
C TRP A 155 7.81 -14.10 -13.31
N LEU A 156 6.69 -13.74 -12.68
CA LEU A 156 5.56 -14.65 -12.49
C LEU A 156 4.88 -15.01 -13.82
N LEU A 157 4.76 -14.07 -14.74
CA LEU A 157 4.23 -14.34 -16.08
C LEU A 157 5.17 -15.23 -16.92
N GLY A 158 6.49 -15.08 -16.74
CA GLY A 158 7.51 -15.93 -17.34
C GLY A 158 7.55 -17.36 -16.79
N GLY A 159 6.76 -17.65 -15.75
CA GLY A 159 6.73 -18.95 -15.08
C GLY A 159 7.82 -19.13 -14.03
N GLY A 160 8.42 -18.03 -13.57
CA GLY A 160 9.35 -18.02 -12.45
C GLY A 160 8.70 -18.55 -11.16
N PRO A 161 9.48 -19.12 -10.23
CA PRO A 161 8.95 -19.60 -8.96
C PRO A 161 8.31 -18.48 -8.14
N VAL A 162 7.10 -18.75 -7.63
CA VAL A 162 6.37 -17.80 -6.78
C VAL A 162 7.07 -17.56 -5.44
N ASP A 163 7.80 -18.57 -4.95
CA ASP A 163 8.48 -18.51 -3.65
C ASP A 163 9.60 -17.44 -3.63
N ASP A 164 10.22 -17.15 -4.77
CA ASP A 164 11.22 -16.09 -4.88
C ASP A 164 10.59 -14.71 -4.62
N VAL A 165 9.41 -14.46 -5.18
CA VAL A 165 8.65 -13.21 -4.97
C VAL A 165 8.12 -13.14 -3.55
N VAL A 166 7.66 -14.25 -2.97
CA VAL A 166 7.21 -14.32 -1.58
C VAL A 166 8.34 -13.94 -0.63
N ALA A 167 9.53 -14.52 -0.80
CA ALA A 167 10.68 -14.22 0.05
C ALA A 167 11.07 -12.74 0.00
N LEU A 168 11.01 -12.12 -1.18
CA LEU A 168 11.25 -10.68 -1.36
C LEU A 168 10.17 -9.82 -0.69
N ALA A 169 8.90 -10.22 -0.79
CA ALA A 169 7.79 -9.50 -0.15
C ALA A 169 7.86 -9.58 1.38
N GLU A 170 8.29 -10.71 1.95
CA GLU A 170 8.51 -10.86 3.39
C GLU A 170 9.68 -10.00 3.89
N ALA A 171 10.75 -9.88 3.10
CA ALA A 171 11.94 -9.10 3.46
C ALA A 171 11.65 -7.59 3.62
N LEU A 172 10.64 -7.04 2.93
CA LEU A 172 10.18 -5.65 3.11
C LEU A 172 9.69 -5.33 4.53
N GLY A 173 9.38 -6.34 5.34
CA GLY A 173 8.98 -6.15 6.74
C GLY A 173 10.14 -5.99 7.73
N ILE A 174 11.39 -6.10 7.27
CA ILE A 174 12.59 -6.22 8.12
C ILE A 174 13.48 -4.95 8.04
N GLU A 175 13.25 -4.02 7.11
CA GLU A 175 14.01 -2.77 6.97
C GLU A 175 13.57 -1.63 7.91
#